data_AF-A0A536Z7S8-F1
#
_entry.id   AF-A0A536Z7S8-F1
#
_cell.length_a   1.000
_cell.length_b   1.000
_cell.length_c   1.000
_cell.angle_alpha   90.00
_cell.angle_beta   90.00
_cell.angle_gamma   90.00
#
_symmetry.space_group_name_H-M   'P 1'
#
loop_
_entity.id
_entity.type
_entity.pdbx_description
1 polymer ?
#
loop_
_entity_poly.entity_id
_entity_poly.type
_entity_poly.pdbx_seq_one_letter_code
_entity_poly.pdbx_strand_id
1 'polypeptide(L)'
;NPPGLTAGDLFLFDADTGFILDVIRFNPDENGGSLVFYSDNIDGFDALADTASPPGAFYTNTLTIPEVGPEGNNGATYTPTAGQPGFVAGAGAPVTYIIHSDLAVPEPATLALVGIALAGLGFSGRRKLN
;
A
#
# COMPACT_ATOMS: atom_id res chain seq x y z
N ASN A 1 -5.91 6.80 -14.66
CA ASN A 1 -6.10 7.80 -13.60
C ASN A 1 -7.55 8.25 -13.62
N PRO A 2 -8.31 8.20 -12.50
CA PRO A 2 -9.56 8.96 -12.42
C PRO A 2 -9.33 10.42 -12.84
N PRO A 3 -10.06 10.93 -13.85
CA PRO A 3 -9.94 12.34 -14.25
C PRO A 3 -10.15 13.26 -13.05
N GLY A 4 -9.29 14.27 -12.89
CA GLY A 4 -9.40 15.24 -11.80
C GLY A 4 -8.81 14.82 -10.45
N LEU A 5 -7.99 13.77 -10.40
CA LEU A 5 -7.16 13.46 -9.23
C LEU A 5 -6.19 14.62 -8.92
N THR A 6 -6.21 15.08 -7.67
CA THR A 6 -5.35 16.15 -7.16
C THR A 6 -4.02 15.57 -6.70
N ALA A 7 -2.93 16.06 -7.30
CA ALA A 7 -1.58 15.66 -6.93
C ALA A 7 -1.21 16.13 -5.52
N GLY A 8 -0.37 15.35 -4.84
CA GLY A 8 0.19 15.73 -3.54
C GLY A 8 0.72 14.54 -2.76
N ASP A 9 1.30 14.85 -1.60
CA ASP A 9 1.80 13.86 -0.65
C ASP A 9 0.94 13.86 0.62
N LEU A 10 0.54 12.68 1.06
CA LEU A 10 -0.09 12.45 2.35
C LEU A 10 0.94 11.83 3.29
N PHE A 11 1.28 12.54 4.35
CA PHE A 11 2.17 12.07 5.40
C PHE A 11 1.37 11.36 6.48
N LEU A 12 1.78 10.15 6.82
CA LEU A 12 1.27 9.42 7.96
C LEU A 12 2.27 9.53 9.10
N PHE A 13 1.76 9.86 10.28
CA PHE A 13 2.59 9.96 11.48
C PHE A 13 2.08 9.05 12.58
N ASP A 14 3.03 8.48 13.31
CA ASP A 14 2.76 7.76 14.54
C ASP A 14 2.21 8.73 15.58
N ALA A 15 0.98 8.49 16.04
CA ALA A 15 0.28 9.36 16.99
C ALA A 15 0.96 9.45 18.37
N ASP A 16 1.75 8.44 18.76
CA ASP A 16 2.45 8.38 20.04
C ASP A 16 3.80 9.09 20.00
N THR A 17 4.53 9.00 18.88
CA THR A 17 5.87 9.61 18.75
C THR A 17 5.89 10.93 17.99
N GLY A 18 4.91 11.17 17.12
CA GLY A 18 4.82 12.34 16.26
C GLY A 18 5.73 12.27 15.03
N PHE A 19 6.43 11.15 14.80
CA PHE A 19 7.30 11.00 13.64
C PHE A 19 6.50 10.67 12.39
N ILE A 20 6.88 11.30 11.28
CA ILE A 20 6.38 10.92 9.96
C ILE A 20 7.18 9.71 9.52
N LEU A 21 6.48 8.59 9.41
CA LEU A 21 7.03 7.29 9.09
C LEU A 21 6.73 6.95 7.64
N ASP A 22 5.50 7.23 7.21
CA ASP A 22 5.07 6.91 5.84
C ASP A 22 4.65 8.13 5.01
N VAL A 23 4.78 7.97 3.70
CA VAL A 23 4.36 8.93 2.69
C VAL A 23 3.58 8.20 1.60
N ILE A 24 2.36 8.68 1.33
CA ILE A 24 1.55 8.25 0.19
C ILE A 24 1.50 9.37 -0.84
N ARG A 25 2.02 9.10 -2.03
CA ARG A 25 2.14 10.06 -3.12
C ARG A 25 1.11 9.83 -4.21
N PHE A 26 0.29 10.85 -4.46
CA PHE A 26 -0.71 10.88 -5.52
C PHE A 26 -0.14 11.56 -6.77
N ASN A 27 0.14 10.77 -7.82
CA ASN A 27 0.77 11.21 -9.06
C ASN A 27 -0.20 11.07 -10.24
N PRO A 28 -1.05 12.06 -10.54
CA PRO A 28 -2.04 11.94 -11.59
C PRO A 28 -1.47 11.83 -13.01
N ASP A 29 -0.29 12.42 -13.24
CA ASP A 29 0.29 12.59 -14.58
C ASP A 29 1.37 11.54 -14.92
N GLU A 30 1.79 10.73 -13.94
CA GLU A 30 2.84 9.72 -14.13
C GLU A 30 2.24 8.37 -14.52
N ASN A 31 2.71 7.76 -15.61
CA ASN A 31 2.28 6.43 -16.10
C ASN A 31 0.76 6.25 -16.23
N GLY A 32 0.03 7.32 -16.53
CA GLY A 32 -1.44 7.27 -16.58
C GLY A 32 -2.10 7.27 -15.20
N GLY A 33 -1.41 7.73 -14.16
CA GLY A 33 -1.82 7.80 -12.76
C GLY A 33 -1.12 6.76 -11.91
N SER A 34 -0.35 7.18 -10.93
CA SER A 34 0.25 6.31 -9.91
C SER A 34 -0.08 6.76 -8.49
N LEU A 35 -0.12 5.77 -7.60
CA LEU A 35 -0.15 5.93 -6.15
C LEU A 35 1.08 5.21 -5.63
N VAL A 36 1.96 5.92 -4.93
CA VAL A 36 3.24 5.37 -4.46
C VAL A 36 3.28 5.43 -2.94
N PHE A 37 3.69 4.34 -2.32
CA PHE A 37 3.85 4.22 -0.88
C PHE A 37 5.35 4.20 -0.57
N TYR A 38 5.76 5.03 0.37
CA TYR A 38 7.08 5.01 0.99
C TYR A 38 6.84 4.78 2.46
N SER A 39 7.34 3.67 2.99
CA SER A 39 7.34 3.40 4.41
C SER A 39 8.76 3.51 4.95
N ASP A 40 8.89 3.76 6.25
CA ASP A 40 10.17 3.66 6.92
C ASP A 40 10.65 2.20 6.99
N ASN A 41 11.74 1.96 7.71
CA ASN A 41 12.35 0.64 7.81
C ASN A 41 13.04 0.44 9.16
N ILE A 42 12.52 1.09 10.21
CA ILE A 42 13.11 1.12 11.55
C ILE A 42 13.21 -0.30 12.14
N ASP A 43 12.25 -1.17 11.84
CA ASP A 43 12.21 -2.58 12.25
C ASP A 43 12.84 -3.54 11.22
N GLY A 44 13.02 -3.10 9.98
CA GLY A 44 13.71 -3.86 8.94
C GLY A 44 13.17 -3.53 7.56
N PHE A 45 13.56 -4.34 6.57
CA PHE A 45 12.88 -4.36 5.27
C PHE A 45 11.99 -5.61 5.24
N ASP A 46 10.81 -5.51 5.84
CA ASP A 46 9.85 -6.61 5.96
C ASP A 46 8.53 -6.36 5.19
N ALA A 47 8.31 -5.13 4.70
CA ALA A 47 7.24 -4.80 3.78
C ALA A 47 7.75 -4.30 2.42
N LEU A 48 6.87 -4.36 1.41
CA LEU A 48 7.20 -3.96 0.04
C LEU A 48 7.40 -2.46 -0.12
N ALA A 49 6.81 -1.66 0.78
CA ALA A 49 6.87 -0.21 0.76
C ALA A 49 8.09 0.36 1.48
N ASP A 50 8.86 -0.48 2.19
CA ASP A 50 9.99 -0.04 2.99
C ASP A 50 11.05 0.59 2.12
N THR A 51 11.46 1.79 2.53
CA THR A 51 12.47 2.56 1.84
C THR A 51 13.55 3.03 2.81
N ALA A 52 14.77 3.15 2.32
CA ALA A 52 15.87 3.68 3.14
C ALA A 52 15.65 5.16 3.55
N SER A 53 14.76 5.86 2.85
CA SER A 53 14.34 7.22 3.18
C SER A 53 13.10 7.60 2.36
N PRO A 54 12.26 8.54 2.86
CA PRO A 54 11.22 9.21 2.06
C PRO A 54 11.77 9.79 0.75
N PRO A 55 10.91 10.11 -0.22
CA PRO A 55 11.34 10.69 -1.49
C PRO A 55 12.10 12.01 -1.24
N GLY A 56 13.23 12.19 -1.94
CA GLY A 56 14.13 13.34 -1.71
C GLY A 56 13.55 14.72 -2.04
N ALA A 57 12.33 14.79 -2.58
CA ALA A 57 11.55 16.01 -2.75
C ALA A 57 10.06 15.67 -2.62
N PHE A 58 9.32 16.54 -1.91
CA PHE A 58 7.87 16.45 -1.74
C PHE A 58 7.12 17.40 -2.69
N TYR A 59 5.86 17.09 -2.97
CA TYR A 59 4.96 18.03 -3.63
C TYR A 59 4.70 19.25 -2.75
N THR A 60 4.27 20.37 -3.36
CA THR A 60 3.81 21.53 -2.61
C THR A 60 2.51 21.25 -1.85
N ASN A 61 1.62 20.45 -2.44
CA ASN A 61 0.37 20.04 -1.79
C ASN A 61 0.66 18.87 -0.85
N THR A 62 0.64 19.15 0.45
CA THR A 62 0.89 18.15 1.49
C THR A 62 -0.20 18.18 2.54
N LEU A 63 -0.48 17.02 3.12
CA LEU A 63 -1.35 16.89 4.28
C LEU A 63 -0.77 15.84 5.23
N THR A 64 -0.88 16.06 6.53
CA THR A 64 -0.41 15.13 7.56
C THR A 64 -1.61 14.60 8.35
N ILE A 65 -1.69 13.29 8.52
CA ILE A 65 -2.75 12.62 9.30
C ILE A 65 -2.16 11.55 10.23
N PRO A 66 -2.78 11.29 11.39
CA PRO A 66 -2.29 10.27 12.30
C PRO A 66 -2.62 8.87 11.79
N GLU A 67 -1.73 7.94 12.08
CA GLU A 67 -2.07 6.52 12.05
C GLU A 67 -2.76 6.09 13.33
N VAL A 68 -3.57 5.04 13.22
CA VAL A 68 -4.33 4.47 14.32
C VAL A 68 -4.03 3.00 14.43
N GLY A 69 -3.47 2.60 15.56
CA GLY A 69 -3.13 1.20 15.87
C GLY A 69 -1.68 1.05 16.32
N PRO A 70 -1.31 -0.13 16.82
CA PRO A 70 0.08 -0.46 17.14
C PRO A 70 0.92 -0.64 15.87
N GLU A 71 2.22 -0.39 16.00
CA GLU A 71 3.19 -0.60 14.92
C GLU A 71 3.10 -2.01 14.31
N GLY A 72 3.20 -2.08 12.97
CA GLY A 72 3.00 -3.31 12.21
C GLY A 72 1.55 -3.81 12.10
N ASN A 73 0.58 -3.12 12.70
CA ASN A 73 -0.84 -3.37 12.51
C ASN A 73 -1.64 -2.08 12.75
N ASN A 74 -1.29 -1.06 11.97
CA ASN A 74 -1.88 0.27 12.03
C ASN A 74 -2.38 0.69 10.62
N GLY A 75 -2.72 1.97 10.50
CA GLY A 75 -3.10 2.57 9.24
C GLY A 75 -3.99 3.79 9.44
N ALA A 76 -4.66 4.21 8.38
CA ALA A 76 -5.46 5.42 8.39
C ALA A 76 -6.68 5.32 7.46
N THR A 77 -7.75 6.02 7.83
CA THR A 77 -8.88 6.27 6.92
C THR A 77 -8.88 7.73 6.51
N TYR A 78 -8.81 7.98 5.20
CA TYR A 78 -8.64 9.31 4.65
C TYR A 78 -9.66 9.60 3.56
N THR A 79 -10.50 10.62 3.78
CA THR A 79 -11.46 11.13 2.77
C THR A 79 -11.03 12.55 2.37
N PRO A 80 -10.28 12.72 1.27
CA PRO A 80 -9.86 14.04 0.81
C PRO A 80 -11.03 14.94 0.45
N THR A 81 -10.88 16.22 0.77
CA THR A 81 -11.72 17.33 0.32
C THR A 81 -11.04 18.12 -0.80
N ALA A 82 -11.78 19.01 -1.47
CA ALA A 82 -11.29 19.71 -2.65
C ALA A 82 -9.95 20.42 -2.41
N GLY A 83 -8.97 20.14 -3.27
CA GLY A 83 -7.61 20.69 -3.19
C GLY A 83 -6.64 19.87 -2.34
N GLN A 84 -7.09 18.88 -1.58
CA GLN A 84 -6.22 18.00 -0.80
C GLN A 84 -5.60 16.89 -1.67
N PRO A 85 -4.44 16.33 -1.28
CA PRO A 85 -3.85 15.19 -1.96
C PRO A 85 -4.85 14.04 -2.12
N GLY A 86 -4.96 13.47 -3.31
CA GLY A 86 -5.88 12.36 -3.56
C GLY A 86 -7.33 12.75 -3.82
N PHE A 87 -7.71 14.03 -3.76
CA PHE A 87 -9.06 14.46 -4.11
C PHE A 87 -9.37 14.18 -5.58
N VAL A 88 -10.49 13.53 -5.88
CA VAL A 88 -10.93 13.24 -7.25
C VAL A 88 -12.12 14.14 -7.63
N ALA A 89 -11.85 15.18 -8.41
CA ALA A 89 -12.90 16.07 -8.91
C ALA A 89 -13.84 15.32 -9.86
N GLY A 90 -15.16 15.46 -9.67
CA GLY A 90 -16.17 14.82 -10.52
C GLY A 90 -16.48 13.37 -10.18
N ALA A 91 -15.93 12.81 -9.09
CA ALA A 91 -16.40 11.56 -8.52
C ALA A 91 -17.88 11.67 -8.09
N GLY A 92 -18.68 10.62 -8.33
CA GLY A 92 -20.11 10.61 -7.97
C GLY A 92 -20.40 10.56 -6.47
N ALA A 93 -19.38 10.32 -5.66
CA ALA A 93 -19.39 10.37 -4.19
C ALA A 93 -17.96 10.65 -3.68
N PRO A 94 -17.78 11.04 -2.42
CA PRO A 94 -16.45 11.20 -1.83
C PRO A 94 -15.62 9.91 -1.94
N VAL A 95 -14.39 10.03 -2.45
CA VAL A 95 -13.42 8.92 -2.47
C VAL A 95 -12.81 8.81 -1.08
N THR A 96 -12.79 7.60 -0.53
CA THR A 96 -12.15 7.31 0.76
C THR A 96 -11.06 6.26 0.56
N TYR A 97 -9.87 6.57 1.05
CA TYR A 97 -8.72 5.69 1.09
C TYR A 97 -8.68 5.01 2.46
N ILE A 98 -8.65 3.68 2.46
CA ILE A 98 -8.42 2.86 3.65
C ILE A 98 -7.01 2.31 3.51
N ILE A 99 -6.13 2.81 4.36
CA ILE A 99 -4.69 2.51 4.36
C ILE A 99 -4.43 1.51 5.47
N HIS A 100 -3.61 0.52 5.17
CA HIS A 100 -3.22 -0.54 6.08
C HIS A 100 -1.71 -0.70 6.03
N SER A 101 -1.10 -0.78 7.21
CA SER A 101 0.28 -1.22 7.37
C SER A 101 0.26 -2.50 8.21
N ASP A 102 0.56 -3.63 7.57
CA ASP A 102 0.50 -4.96 8.18
C ASP A 102 1.85 -5.70 8.09
N LEU A 103 2.17 -6.48 9.13
CA LEU A 103 3.47 -7.17 9.28
C LEU A 103 3.76 -8.30 8.28
N ALA A 104 2.80 -8.64 7.40
CA ALA A 104 3.01 -9.55 6.28
C ALA A 104 1.70 -9.77 5.53
N VAL A 105 1.69 -9.46 4.24
CA VAL A 105 0.74 -10.08 3.31
C VAL A 105 1.07 -11.58 3.25
N PRO A 106 0.17 -12.49 3.68
CA PRO A 106 0.47 -13.92 3.62
C PRO A 106 0.81 -14.31 2.19
N GLU A 107 1.99 -14.91 1.99
CA GLU A 107 2.36 -15.39 0.67
C GLU A 107 1.26 -16.32 0.15
N PRO A 108 0.82 -16.17 -1.12
CA PRO A 108 -0.16 -17.07 -1.68
C PRO A 108 0.36 -18.50 -1.53
N ALA A 109 -0.52 -19.45 -1.17
CA ALA A 109 -0.19 -20.87 -0.94
C ALA A 109 0.25 -21.63 -2.22
N THR A 110 0.88 -20.93 -3.15
CA THR A 110 1.39 -21.39 -4.44
C THR A 110 2.29 -22.61 -4.28
N LEU A 111 3.15 -22.66 -3.27
CA LEU A 111 3.97 -23.84 -2.97
C LEU A 111 3.13 -25.05 -2.52
N ALA A 112 2.08 -24.82 -1.74
CA ALA A 112 1.15 -25.88 -1.38
C ALA A 112 0.39 -26.37 -2.63
N LEU A 113 -0.04 -25.47 -3.51
CA LEU A 113 -0.71 -25.82 -4.76
C LEU A 113 0.22 -26.60 -5.71
N VAL A 114 1.47 -26.17 -5.86
CA VAL A 114 2.51 -26.89 -6.61
C VAL A 114 2.75 -28.27 -5.99
N GLY A 115 2.86 -28.36 -4.67
CA GLY A 115 3.01 -29.63 -3.96
C GLY A 115 1.85 -30.59 -4.21
N ILE A 116 0.62 -30.10 -4.16
CA ILE A 116 -0.60 -30.88 -4.46
C ILE A 116 -0.63 -31.30 -5.93
N ALA A 117 -0.28 -30.42 -6.85
CA ALA A 117 -0.24 -30.73 -8.29
C ALA A 117 0.80 -31.83 -8.60
N LEU A 118 2.00 -31.72 -8.04
CA LEU A 118 3.06 -32.73 -8.21
C LEU A 118 2.66 -34.07 -7.58
N ALA A 119 2.04 -34.06 -6.41
CA ALA A 119 1.50 -35.27 -5.79
C ALA A 119 0.43 -35.92 -6.68
N GLY A 120 -0.54 -35.14 -7.18
CA GLY A 120 -1.60 -35.62 -8.07
C GLY A 120 -1.07 -36.24 -9.37
N LEU A 121 -0.04 -35.65 -9.97
CA LEU A 121 0.65 -36.21 -11.14
C LEU A 121 1.39 -37.51 -10.80
N GLY A 122 2.08 -37.55 -9.66
CA GLY A 122 2.78 -38.74 -9.17
C GLY A 122 1.85 -39.93 -8.90
N PHE A 123 0.66 -39.68 -8.34
CA PHE A 123 -0.35 -40.72 -8.11
C PHE A 123 -1.06 -41.15 -9.41
N SER A 124 -1.28 -40.23 -10.36
CA SER A 124 -1.88 -40.53 -11.65
C SER A 124 -0.98 -41.39 -12.55
N GLY A 125 0.34 -41.18 -12.48
CA GLY A 125 1.33 -41.97 -13.23
C GLY A 125 1.43 -43.43 -12.79
N ARG A 126 1.17 -43.73 -11.51
CA ARG A 126 1.23 -45.09 -10.96
C ARG A 126 0.03 -45.98 -11.32
N ARG A 127 -1.08 -45.40 -11.78
CA ARG A 127 -2.31 -46.15 -12.13
C ARG A 127 -2.27 -46.80 -13.53
N LYS A 128 -1.25 -46.55 -14.35
CA LYS A 128 -1.12 -47.11 -15.71
C LYS A 128 -0.23 -48.36 -15.82
N LEU A 129 0.24 -48.91 -14.70
CA LEU A 129 1.00 -50.16 -14.64
C LEU A 129 0.14 -51.22 -13.95
N ASN A 130 -0.83 -51.79 -14.67
CA ASN A 130 -1.51 -53.06 -14.40
C ASN A 130 -2.27 -53.49 -15.65
#